data_AF-A0A8T1TPD5-F1
#
_entry.id   AF-A0A8T1TPD5-F1
#
_cell.length_a   1.000
_cell.length_b   1.000
_cell.length_c   1.000
_cell.angle_alpha   90.00
_cell.angle_beta   90.00
_cell.angle_gamma   90.00
#
_symmetry.space_group_name_H-M   'P 1'
#
loop_
_entity.id
_entity.type
_entity.pdbx_description
1 polymer ?
#
loop_
_entity_poly.entity_id
_entity_poly.type
_entity_poly.pdbx_seq_one_letter_code
_entity_poly.pdbx_strand_id
1 'polypeptide(L)'
;MASRRHDWANVVVWIDNSALEPAKILGVSLSKSTDHNSTGTTTLRALLCWFPIRHIWVLPPDYQDLIMWEQLTEEARVALNATDFGKSKVPFNDDNFENTLEKAWPF
;
A
#
# COMPACT_ATOMS: atom_id res chain seq x y z
N MET A 1 1.35 -25.08 8.11
CA MET A 1 1.31 -23.78 7.41
C MET A 1 1.34 -22.70 8.48
N ALA A 2 2.37 -21.86 8.53
CA ALA A 2 2.41 -20.79 9.52
C ALA A 2 1.32 -19.76 9.19
N SER A 3 0.24 -19.74 9.97
CA SER A 3 -0.77 -18.70 9.84
C SER A 3 -0.16 -17.36 10.24
N ARG A 4 -0.41 -16.32 9.44
CA ARG A 4 0.00 -14.96 9.77
C ARG A 4 -1.18 -14.24 10.42
N ARG A 5 -0.94 -13.65 11.59
CA ARG A 5 -1.99 -12.95 12.38
C ARG A 5 -2.34 -11.58 11.82
N HIS A 6 -1.36 -10.87 11.23
CA HIS A 6 -1.51 -9.49 10.76
C HIS A 6 -1.13 -9.35 9.29
N ASP A 7 -1.88 -8.53 8.57
CA ASP A 7 -1.62 -8.20 7.17
C ASP A 7 -1.71 -6.69 6.91
N TRP A 8 -0.76 -6.19 6.12
CA TRP A 8 -0.69 -4.81 5.66
C TRP A 8 -0.49 -4.83 4.15
N ALA A 9 -1.36 -4.13 3.44
CA ALA A 9 -1.29 -3.94 1.99
C ALA A 9 -1.29 -2.44 1.68
N ASN A 10 -0.68 -2.06 0.57
CA ASN A 10 -0.65 -0.67 0.10
C ASN A 10 -0.76 -0.57 -1.42
N VAL A 11 -1.13 0.64 -1.86
CA VAL A 11 -1.05 1.10 -3.24
C VAL A 11 -0.32 2.44 -3.26
N VAL A 12 0.61 2.60 -4.19
CA VAL A 12 1.28 3.88 -4.46
C VAL A 12 0.80 4.39 -5.81
N VAL A 13 0.19 5.57 -5.81
CA VAL A 13 -0.30 6.25 -7.01
C VAL A 13 0.66 7.37 -7.35
N TRP A 14 1.32 7.27 -8.51
CA TRP A 14 2.24 8.25 -9.01
C TRP A 14 1.49 9.23 -9.90
N ILE A 15 1.53 10.52 -9.55
CA ILE A 15 0.90 11.61 -10.30
C ILE A 15 1.97 12.56 -10.82
N ASP A 16 1.64 13.35 -11.84
CA ASP A 16 2.55 14.34 -12.42
C ASP A 16 2.75 15.55 -11.50
N ASN A 17 1.67 16.20 -11.11
CA ASN A 17 1.69 17.37 -10.26
C ASN A 17 0.34 17.52 -9.53
N SER A 18 0.39 17.51 -8.20
CA SER A 18 -0.80 17.69 -7.35
C SER A 18 -1.41 19.09 -7.43
N ALA A 19 -0.69 20.10 -7.94
CA ALA A 19 -1.18 21.46 -8.09
C ALA A 19 -2.03 21.68 -9.36
N LEU A 20 -2.13 20.69 -10.26
CA LEU A 20 -2.93 20.75 -11.48
C LEU A 20 -4.31 20.12 -11.27
N GLU A 21 -5.33 20.75 -11.85
CA GLU A 21 -6.73 20.29 -11.83
C GLU A 21 -7.16 19.97 -13.27
N PRO A 22 -7.31 18.69 -13.69
CA PRO A 22 -7.06 17.45 -12.95
C PRO A 22 -5.60 16.97 -13.03
N ALA A 23 -5.06 16.45 -11.92
CA ALA A 23 -3.77 15.78 -11.90
C ALA A 23 -3.81 14.48 -12.72
N LYS A 24 -2.72 14.18 -13.44
CA LYS A 24 -2.62 13.00 -14.30
C LYS A 24 -1.91 11.86 -13.58
N ILE A 25 -2.55 10.69 -13.55
CA ILE A 25 -1.92 9.45 -13.05
C ILE A 25 -0.87 8.99 -14.06
N LEU A 26 0.38 8.91 -13.61
CA LEU A 26 1.52 8.40 -14.37
C LEU A 26 1.69 6.89 -14.20
N GLY A 27 1.43 6.37 -13.00
CA GLY A 27 1.61 4.95 -12.69
C GLY A 27 0.94 4.55 -11.38
N VAL A 28 0.70 3.25 -11.22
CA VAL A 28 0.17 2.66 -9.98
C VAL A 28 0.98 1.43 -9.63
N SER A 29 1.40 1.33 -8.38
CA SER A 29 2.19 0.22 -7.87
C SER A 29 1.45 -0.44 -6.72
N LEU A 30 1.29 -1.76 -6.79
CA LEU A 30 0.54 -2.54 -5.81
C LEU A 30 1.50 -3.41 -4.99
N SER A 31 1.28 -3.46 -3.67
CA SER A 31 2.03 -4.36 -2.79
C SER A 31 1.69 -5.82 -3.11
N LYS A 32 2.71 -6.68 -3.21
CA LYS A 32 2.56 -8.13 -3.39
C LYS A 32 3.06 -8.86 -2.15
N SER A 33 2.17 -9.68 -1.58
CA SER A 33 2.54 -10.61 -0.52
C SER A 33 3.28 -11.81 -1.13
N THR A 34 4.55 -11.99 -0.76
CA THR A 34 5.33 -13.21 -1.05
C THR A 34 5.58 -13.97 0.24
N ASP A 35 5.47 -15.30 0.18
CA ASP A 35 5.36 -16.17 1.36
C ASP A 35 6.49 -16.08 2.39
N HIS A 36 7.62 -15.43 2.11
CA HIS A 36 8.79 -15.41 3.01
C HIS A 36 9.42 -14.04 3.33
N ASN A 37 8.86 -12.92 2.86
CA ASN A 37 9.13 -11.54 3.33
C ASN A 37 8.31 -10.62 2.41
N SER A 38 7.36 -9.87 2.96
CA SER A 38 6.39 -9.10 2.19
C SER A 38 6.96 -7.75 1.75
N THR A 39 7.79 -7.72 0.71
CA THR A 39 8.23 -6.46 0.08
C THR A 39 8.43 -6.59 -1.44
N GLY A 40 7.66 -7.45 -2.11
CA GLY A 40 7.60 -7.41 -3.57
C GLY A 40 6.63 -6.32 -3.99
N THR A 41 7.07 -5.32 -4.74
CA THR A 41 6.13 -4.42 -5.44
C THR A 41 5.96 -4.94 -6.86
N THR A 42 4.72 -5.14 -7.30
CA THR A 42 4.46 -5.40 -8.72
C THR A 42 3.91 -4.13 -9.32
N THR A 43 4.70 -3.57 -10.23
CA THR A 43 4.35 -2.44 -11.06
C THR A 43 3.27 -2.88 -12.05
N LEU A 44 2.00 -2.70 -11.70
CA LEU A 44 0.91 -2.92 -12.64
C LEU A 44 0.63 -1.58 -13.32
N ARG A 45 1.23 -1.37 -14.49
CA ARG A 45 0.71 -0.39 -15.44
C ARG A 45 -0.77 -0.72 -15.63
N ALA A 46 -1.64 0.18 -15.18
CA ALA A 46 -3.08 -0.03 -15.08
C ALA A 46 -3.68 -0.41 -16.44
N LEU A 47 -3.73 -1.70 -16.71
CA LEU A 47 -4.78 -2.38 -17.42
C LEU A 47 -5.35 -3.36 -16.40
N LEU A 48 -6.64 -3.18 -16.11
CA LEU A 48 -7.37 -4.02 -15.17
C LEU A 48 -7.04 -5.50 -15.40
N CYS A 49 -6.76 -6.19 -14.30
CA CYS A 49 -6.75 -7.64 -14.17
C CYS A 49 -5.64 -8.38 -14.93
N TRP A 50 -4.74 -9.03 -14.17
CA TRP A 50 -4.62 -10.50 -14.16
C TRP A 50 -3.55 -10.96 -13.15
N PHE A 51 -3.92 -11.22 -11.89
CA PHE A 51 -3.20 -12.14 -11.00
C PHE A 51 -4.19 -12.80 -10.02
N PRO A 52 -3.95 -14.06 -9.59
CA PRO A 52 -4.97 -14.90 -8.97
C PRO A 52 -5.08 -14.63 -7.48
N ILE A 53 -5.72 -13.53 -7.09
CA ILE A 53 -6.26 -13.40 -5.73
C ILE A 53 -7.63 -14.06 -5.74
N ARG A 54 -7.74 -15.19 -5.04
CA ARG A 54 -9.00 -15.91 -4.85
C ARG A 54 -10.01 -15.01 -4.14
N HIS A 55 -11.22 -14.97 -4.69
CA HIS A 55 -12.43 -14.28 -4.22
C HIS A 55 -12.42 -12.75 -4.34
N ILE A 56 -12.69 -12.24 -5.55
CA ILE A 56 -13.47 -11.01 -5.67
C ILE A 56 -14.54 -11.22 -6.74
N TRP A 57 -15.76 -11.48 -6.28
CA TRP A 57 -16.94 -11.41 -7.13
C TRP A 57 -17.26 -9.93 -7.31
N VAL A 58 -17.57 -9.57 -8.54
CA VAL A 58 -18.14 -8.31 -9.03
C VAL A 58 -19.03 -7.63 -7.97
N LEU A 59 -18.44 -6.72 -7.19
CA LEU A 59 -19.12 -5.72 -6.38
C LEU A 59 -18.61 -4.34 -6.84
N PRO A 60 -19.42 -3.27 -6.71
CA PRO A 60 -18.88 -1.91 -6.87
C PRO A 60 -17.68 -1.73 -5.94
N PRO A 61 -16.71 -0.86 -6.30
CA PRO A 61 -15.61 -0.56 -5.38
C PRO A 61 -16.21 0.00 -4.09
N ASP A 62 -16.10 -0.77 -3.00
CA ASP A 62 -16.39 -0.27 -1.68
C ASP A 62 -15.29 0.73 -1.32
N TYR A 63 -15.67 1.94 -0.95
CA TYR A 63 -14.77 2.95 -0.42
C TYR A 63 -14.63 2.76 1.09
N GLN A 64 -13.44 3.04 1.60
CA GLN A 64 -13.18 3.12 3.04
C GLN A 64 -12.94 4.59 3.41
N ASP A 65 -13.24 4.96 4.65
CA ASP A 65 -12.92 6.28 5.16
C ASP A 65 -11.41 6.49 5.16
N LEU A 66 -10.97 7.53 4.46
CA LEU A 66 -9.56 7.89 4.35
C LEU A 66 -9.15 8.74 5.55
N ILE A 67 -8.08 8.31 6.22
CA ILE A 67 -7.34 9.11 7.20
C ILE A 67 -5.90 9.25 6.72
N MET A 68 -5.42 10.48 6.58
CA MET A 68 -4.03 10.74 6.20
C MET A 68 -3.10 10.58 7.41
N TRP A 69 -1.83 10.24 7.18
CA TRP A 69 -0.83 10.10 8.26
C TRP A 69 -0.76 11.36 9.14
N GLU A 70 -0.78 12.54 8.52
CA GLU A 70 -0.76 13.84 9.20
C GLU A 70 -2.05 14.15 9.98
N GLN A 71 -3.16 13.47 9.70
CA GLN A 71 -4.43 13.63 10.40
C GLN A 71 -4.57 12.69 11.60
N LEU A 72 -3.67 11.70 11.75
CA LEU A 72 -3.66 10.81 12.91
C LEU A 72 -3.19 11.56 14.16
N THR A 73 -3.70 11.12 15.32
CA THR A 73 -3.18 11.62 16.60
C THR A 73 -1.73 11.17 16.79
N GLU A 74 -0.99 11.90 17.65
CA GLU A 74 0.40 11.55 17.96
C GLU A 74 0.51 10.13 18.49
N GLU A 75 -0.41 9.73 19.37
CA GLU A 75 -0.42 8.39 19.97
C GLU A 75 -0.63 7.30 18.92
N ALA A 76 -1.46 7.56 17.90
CA ALA A 76 -1.67 6.62 16.81
C ALA A 76 -0.42 6.48 15.93
N ARG A 77 0.27 7.58 15.63
CA ARG A 77 1.54 7.55 14.87
C ARG A 77 2.63 6.80 15.63
N VAL A 78 2.81 7.11 16.92
CA VAL A 78 3.76 6.40 17.80
C VAL A 78 3.44 4.91 17.88
N ALA A 79 2.16 4.55 18.03
CA ALA A 79 1.75 3.16 18.06
C ALA A 79 2.07 2.45 16.74
N LEU A 80 1.79 3.06 15.58
CA LEU A 80 2.06 2.47 14.27
C LEU A 80 3.57 2.36 13.97
N ASN A 81 4.39 3.25 14.52
CA ASN A 81 5.85 3.15 14.43
C ASN A 81 6.43 2.06 15.35
N ALA A 82 5.94 1.93 16.59
CA ALA A 82 6.54 1.05 17.60
C ALA A 82 5.97 -0.37 17.67
N THR A 83 4.77 -0.60 17.14
CA THR A 83 4.06 -1.89 17.29
C THR A 83 4.66 -2.98 16.41
N ASP A 84 4.90 -4.15 17.01
CA ASP A 84 5.31 -5.33 16.26
C ASP A 84 4.09 -6.08 15.67
N PHE A 85 3.90 -5.92 14.35
CA PHE A 85 2.93 -6.70 13.57
C PHE A 85 3.49 -8.06 13.08
N GLY A 86 4.59 -8.51 13.68
CA GLY A 86 5.28 -9.75 13.36
C GLY A 86 5.91 -9.71 11.98
N LYS A 87 5.45 -10.59 11.09
CA LYS A 87 5.95 -10.66 9.70
C LYS A 87 5.42 -9.54 8.81
N SER A 88 4.37 -8.84 9.21
CA SER A 88 3.82 -7.73 8.47
C SER A 88 4.50 -6.42 8.87
N LYS A 89 4.72 -5.51 7.94
CA LYS A 89 5.31 -4.19 8.19
C LYS A 89 4.33 -3.10 7.75
N VAL A 90 4.20 -2.06 8.58
CA VAL A 90 3.36 -0.90 8.26
C VAL A 90 4.06 -0.13 7.13
N PRO A 91 3.44 0.07 5.97
CA PRO A 91 4.14 0.56 4.78
C PRO A 91 4.27 2.09 4.69
N PHE A 92 3.51 2.82 5.49
CA PHE A 92 3.47 4.30 5.46
C PHE A 92 3.95 4.93 6.77
N ASN A 93 4.56 4.13 7.66
CA ASN A 93 5.15 4.63 8.89
C ASN A 93 6.50 5.30 8.59
N ASP A 94 7.04 6.05 9.54
CA ASP A 94 8.22 6.89 9.30
C ASP A 94 9.46 6.05 8.90
N ASP A 95 9.58 4.83 9.43
CA ASP A 95 10.72 3.94 9.14
C ASP A 95 10.66 3.25 7.76
N ASN A 96 9.46 2.98 7.23
CA ASN A 96 9.28 2.18 6.02
C ASN A 96 8.80 2.99 4.81
N PHE A 97 8.34 4.23 4.98
CA PHE A 97 7.73 5.01 3.91
C PHE A 97 8.66 5.16 2.70
N GLU A 98 9.87 5.69 2.89
CA GLU A 98 10.84 5.90 1.81
C GLU A 98 11.23 4.59 1.11
N ASN A 99 11.53 3.53 1.89
CA ASN A 99 11.86 2.21 1.33
C ASN A 99 10.67 1.61 0.53
N THR A 100 9.45 1.86 0.98
CA THR A 100 8.24 1.45 0.26
C THR A 100 8.07 2.24 -1.04
N LEU A 101 8.34 3.55 -1.02
CA LEU A 101 8.33 4.39 -2.21
C LEU A 101 9.38 3.97 -3.24
N GLU A 102 10.63 3.76 -2.81
CA GLU A 102 11.72 3.28 -3.65
C GLU A 102 11.36 1.95 -4.34
N LYS A 103 10.82 0.99 -3.58
CA LYS A 103 10.35 -0.28 -4.13
C LYS A 103 9.15 -0.13 -5.04
N ALA A 104 8.32 0.88 -4.82
CA ALA A 104 7.13 1.14 -5.60
C ALA A 104 7.39 1.98 -6.84
N TRP A 105 8.61 2.47 -7.03
CA TRP A 105 8.95 3.30 -8.18
C TRP A 105 8.84 2.51 -9.50
N PRO A 106 7.99 2.95 -10.44
CA PRO A 106 7.60 2.15 -11.60
C PRO A 106 8.41 2.46 -12.88
N PHE A 107 9.38 3.37 -12.81
CA PHE A 107 10.10 3.95 -13.95
C PHE A 107 11.62 3.74 -13.87
#